data_AF-A0A1Z5K655-F1
#
_entry.id   AF-A0A1Z5K655-F1
#
_cell.length_a   1.000
_cell.length_b   1.000
_cell.length_c   1.000
_cell.angle_alpha   90.00
_cell.angle_beta   90.00
_cell.angle_gamma   90.00
#
_symmetry.space_group_name_H-M   'P 1'
#
loop_
_entity.id
_entity.type
_entity.pdbx_description
1 polymer ?
#
loop_
_entity_poly.entity_id
_entity_poly.type
_entity_poly.pdbx_seq_one_letter_code
_entity_poly.pdbx_strand_id
1 'polypeptide(L)'
;MLSFRIILFACAFYWTPSSGQSSKRHVSILNDSTSLKAQVNWVHPQTGDRVPLSQESLRPGGEFPLDTFVGHELELQEIDCSNACRRTSFVVSERHPALVRLVDNFELVWQDPATKTTQAETLVQDCRKQAQQQPDPLNYLSQCVEQGMAAALEQIQQDIAFQTSVRTDIAHMLENYTCLDGSLESTPDVRQEEWQHQPGEPVLQVHIKHERPASRIHMIEDFIRPDECKAMEEAAAVTLHRATVADGKGGSRVSENRKAMQAGITVPWDKEMDDHPIARLSRRVYDYTNHVLGLNIDEFGQEDLMSIQYFGRGRNDTTPDRYTPHCDGDCTGQPHKSGTRMATLVMYCDVATDGGHTNFRNAGVHVKPTTGAGIFFSYIDPDTLIMDSGYTEHSGCPVFEGTKRIVTQWVRLGVDTENPWDSYNTLGIKKSLAEEE
;
A
#
# COMPACT_ATOMS: atom_id res chain seq x y z
N MET A 1 -63.20 -9.93 53.25
CA MET A 1 -63.46 -10.96 52.22
C MET A 1 -63.02 -10.42 50.87
N LEU A 2 -61.85 -10.84 50.39
CA LEU A 2 -61.60 -11.27 49.01
C LEU A 2 -60.13 -11.72 48.97
N SER A 3 -59.93 -12.94 48.51
CA SER A 3 -58.67 -13.69 48.52
C SER A 3 -58.13 -13.69 47.10
N PHE A 4 -56.87 -13.32 46.88
CA PHE A 4 -56.10 -13.83 45.73
C PHE A 4 -54.64 -14.07 46.10
N ARG A 5 -54.17 -15.26 45.71
CA ARG A 5 -52.92 -15.93 46.08
C ARG A 5 -51.70 -15.25 45.45
N ILE A 6 -50.65 -15.06 46.26
CA ILE A 6 -49.28 -14.82 45.79
C ILE A 6 -48.60 -16.18 45.68
N ILE A 7 -48.18 -16.55 44.47
CA ILE A 7 -47.31 -17.70 44.20
C ILE A 7 -45.87 -17.21 44.30
N LEU A 8 -45.10 -17.80 45.22
CA LEU A 8 -43.66 -17.60 45.37
C LEU A 8 -42.92 -18.10 44.12
N PHE A 9 -42.08 -17.27 43.52
CA PHE A 9 -40.93 -17.72 42.73
C PHE A 9 -39.67 -17.54 43.56
N ALA A 10 -39.03 -18.65 43.91
CA ALA A 10 -37.70 -18.69 44.50
C ALA A 10 -36.67 -18.44 43.38
N CYS A 11 -35.98 -17.30 43.41
CA CYS A 11 -34.73 -17.11 42.68
C CYS A 11 -33.61 -17.81 43.45
N ALA A 12 -33.26 -19.01 43.02
CA ALA A 12 -31.99 -19.64 43.37
C ALA A 12 -30.90 -19.15 42.41
N PHE A 13 -29.79 -18.72 43.00
CA PHE A 13 -28.56 -18.32 42.35
C PHE A 13 -28.14 -19.27 41.22
N TYR A 14 -28.06 -18.75 39.99
CA TYR A 14 -27.16 -19.28 38.99
C TYR A 14 -26.13 -18.20 38.66
N TRP A 15 -24.87 -18.56 38.91
CA TRP A 15 -23.68 -17.91 38.42
C TRP A 15 -23.86 -17.47 36.96
N THR A 16 -23.75 -16.17 36.70
CA THR A 16 -23.45 -15.64 35.37
C THR A 16 -21.95 -15.84 35.11
N PRO A 17 -21.52 -16.58 34.08
CA PRO A 17 -20.15 -16.48 33.61
C PRO A 17 -19.94 -15.08 33.05
N SER A 18 -18.83 -14.47 33.44
CA SER A 18 -18.36 -13.17 32.97
C SER A 18 -18.37 -13.08 31.44
N SER A 19 -18.89 -11.97 30.94
CA SER A 19 -18.67 -11.48 29.57
C SER A 19 -17.16 -11.33 29.31
N GLY A 20 -16.54 -12.36 28.72
CA GLY A 20 -15.25 -12.22 28.06
C GLY A 20 -15.43 -11.44 26.77
N GLN A 21 -14.66 -10.38 26.58
CA GLN A 21 -14.56 -9.67 25.30
C GLN A 21 -14.24 -10.69 24.20
N SER A 22 -15.13 -10.86 23.22
CA SER A 22 -14.84 -11.64 22.02
C SER A 22 -13.78 -10.89 21.21
N SER A 23 -12.56 -11.40 21.14
CA SER A 23 -11.51 -10.82 20.31
C SER A 23 -11.87 -10.97 18.83
N LYS A 24 -11.92 -9.84 18.11
CA LYS A 24 -12.04 -9.81 16.64
C LYS A 24 -10.80 -10.42 16.01
N ARG A 25 -10.97 -11.13 14.90
CA ARG A 25 -9.92 -11.77 14.10
C ARG A 25 -10.25 -11.65 12.62
N HIS A 26 -9.24 -11.32 11.84
CA HIS A 26 -9.27 -11.47 10.40
C HIS A 26 -8.91 -12.92 10.03
N VAL A 27 -9.71 -13.55 9.18
CA VAL A 27 -9.47 -14.89 8.64
C VAL A 27 -9.69 -14.85 7.13
N SER A 28 -8.89 -15.58 6.37
CA SER A 28 -9.07 -15.76 4.94
C SER A 28 -9.13 -17.23 4.59
N ILE A 29 -10.02 -17.58 3.67
CA ILE A 29 -10.19 -18.95 3.15
C ILE A 29 -9.80 -18.95 1.67
N LEU A 30 -8.69 -19.59 1.34
CA LEU A 30 -8.23 -19.78 -0.03
C LEU A 30 -8.66 -21.15 -0.56
N ASN A 31 -9.27 -21.20 -1.74
CA ASN A 31 -9.60 -22.45 -2.40
C ASN A 31 -8.49 -22.86 -3.36
N ASP A 32 -7.60 -23.75 -2.92
CA ASP A 32 -6.51 -24.29 -3.74
C ASP A 32 -6.92 -25.47 -4.62
N SER A 33 -8.14 -25.96 -4.46
CA SER A 33 -8.59 -27.08 -5.28
C SER A 33 -8.55 -26.67 -6.76
N THR A 34 -8.24 -27.65 -7.59
CA THR A 34 -8.13 -27.48 -9.04
C THR A 34 -9.50 -27.34 -9.71
N SER A 35 -10.58 -27.75 -9.04
CA SER A 35 -11.90 -27.89 -9.67
C SER A 35 -13.11 -27.68 -8.75
N LEU A 36 -12.94 -27.59 -7.43
CA LEU A 36 -14.06 -27.59 -6.50
C LEU A 36 -14.58 -26.18 -6.23
N LYS A 37 -15.88 -26.06 -6.01
CA LYS A 37 -16.53 -24.83 -5.53
C LYS A 37 -17.10 -25.05 -4.14
N ALA A 38 -17.06 -24.02 -3.30
CA ALA A 38 -17.60 -24.09 -1.95
C ALA A 38 -18.46 -22.88 -1.58
N GLN A 39 -19.53 -23.09 -0.82
CA GLN A 39 -20.24 -22.04 -0.09
C GLN A 39 -19.59 -21.90 1.28
N VAL A 40 -19.24 -20.68 1.67
CA VAL A 40 -18.83 -20.38 3.04
C VAL A 40 -20.07 -19.98 3.84
N ASN A 41 -20.29 -20.67 4.96
CA ASN A 41 -21.39 -20.45 5.87
C ASN A 41 -20.87 -20.13 7.29
N TRP A 42 -21.54 -19.24 8.00
CA TRP A 42 -21.43 -19.14 9.45
C TRP A 42 -22.40 -20.10 10.12
N VAL A 43 -21.96 -20.77 11.18
CA VAL A 43 -22.79 -21.69 11.96
C VAL A 43 -23.22 -21.00 13.25
N HIS A 44 -24.53 -20.85 13.44
CA HIS A 44 -25.09 -20.22 14.63
C HIS A 44 -24.84 -21.07 15.88
N PRO A 45 -24.20 -20.55 16.94
CA PRO A 45 -23.67 -21.36 18.04
C PRO A 45 -24.74 -22.05 18.89
N GLN A 46 -25.97 -21.53 18.91
CA GLN A 46 -27.07 -22.09 19.71
C GLN A 46 -28.04 -22.96 18.90
N THR A 47 -28.26 -22.63 17.62
CA THR A 47 -29.29 -23.27 16.78
C THR A 47 -28.68 -24.25 15.78
N GLY A 48 -27.39 -24.09 15.46
CA GLY A 48 -26.72 -24.85 14.40
C GLY A 48 -27.14 -24.43 12.98
N ASP A 49 -27.88 -23.33 12.86
CA ASP A 49 -28.30 -22.81 11.56
C ASP A 49 -27.10 -22.33 10.76
N ARG A 50 -27.11 -22.60 9.46
CA ARG A 50 -26.06 -22.22 8.52
C ARG A 50 -26.50 -21.01 7.73
N VAL A 51 -25.76 -19.92 7.87
CA VAL A 51 -26.04 -18.66 7.18
C VAL A 51 -24.95 -18.42 6.13
N PRO A 52 -25.28 -18.40 4.83
CA PRO A 52 -24.32 -18.08 3.78
C PRO A 52 -23.71 -16.70 3.99
N LEU A 53 -22.37 -16.61 3.96
CA LEU A 53 -21.65 -15.35 4.11
C LEU A 53 -21.40 -14.63 2.78
N SER A 54 -21.67 -15.29 1.66
CA SER A 54 -21.54 -14.75 0.31
C SER A 54 -22.70 -15.21 -0.58
N GLN A 55 -23.06 -14.37 -1.57
CA GLN A 55 -24.00 -14.77 -2.62
C GLN A 55 -23.36 -15.66 -3.70
N GLU A 56 -22.04 -15.50 -3.90
CA GLU A 56 -21.27 -16.30 -4.84
C GLU A 56 -20.49 -17.41 -4.15
N SER A 57 -20.33 -18.54 -4.85
CA SER A 57 -19.48 -19.65 -4.41
C SER A 57 -18.00 -19.30 -4.52
N LEU A 58 -17.21 -19.72 -3.53
CA LEU A 58 -15.75 -19.69 -3.58
C LEU A 58 -15.23 -20.65 -4.66
N ARG A 59 -14.67 -20.09 -5.75
CA ARG A 59 -14.18 -20.83 -6.93
C ARG A 59 -12.74 -21.32 -6.75
N PRO A 60 -12.28 -22.30 -7.55
CA PRO A 60 -10.86 -22.66 -7.64
C PRO A 60 -9.96 -21.43 -7.80
N GLY A 61 -8.91 -21.32 -6.98
CA GLY A 61 -8.00 -20.18 -6.90
C GLY A 61 -8.57 -18.91 -6.26
N GLY A 62 -9.84 -18.92 -5.84
CA GLY A 62 -10.50 -17.79 -5.20
C GLY A 62 -10.22 -17.72 -3.71
N GLU A 63 -10.29 -16.51 -3.16
CA GLU A 63 -10.07 -16.22 -1.74
C GLU A 63 -11.32 -15.57 -1.11
N PHE A 64 -11.62 -15.92 0.14
CA PHE A 64 -12.71 -15.35 0.92
C PHE A 64 -12.20 -14.74 2.23
N PRO A 65 -11.82 -13.45 2.24
CA PRO A 65 -11.40 -12.73 3.43
C PRO A 65 -12.62 -12.34 4.27
N LEU A 66 -12.52 -12.44 5.59
CA LEU A 66 -13.61 -12.12 6.51
C LEU A 66 -13.12 -11.69 7.89
N ASP A 67 -13.75 -10.68 8.47
CA ASP A 67 -13.59 -10.31 9.87
C ASP A 67 -14.63 -11.01 10.73
N THR A 68 -14.18 -11.76 11.74
CA THR A 68 -15.03 -12.58 12.61
C THR A 68 -14.53 -12.56 14.04
N PHE A 69 -15.12 -13.36 14.92
CA PHE A 69 -14.77 -13.42 16.33
C PHE A 69 -14.24 -14.80 16.69
N VAL A 70 -13.30 -14.83 17.65
CA VAL A 70 -12.86 -16.08 18.27
C VAL A 70 -14.07 -16.82 18.84
N GLY A 71 -14.17 -18.11 18.51
CA GLY A 71 -15.29 -18.99 18.87
C GLY A 71 -16.36 -19.12 17.78
N HIS A 72 -16.33 -18.31 16.72
CA HIS A 72 -17.22 -18.52 15.57
C HIS A 72 -16.85 -19.79 14.83
N GLU A 73 -17.86 -20.59 14.45
CA GLU A 73 -17.69 -21.74 13.55
C GLU A 73 -18.07 -21.36 12.12
N LEU A 74 -17.18 -21.73 11.19
CA LEU A 74 -17.36 -21.52 9.76
C LEU A 74 -17.39 -22.89 9.07
N GLU A 75 -18.36 -23.11 8.20
CA GLU A 75 -18.53 -24.33 7.42
C GLU A 75 -18.36 -24.02 5.93
N LEU A 76 -17.57 -24.84 5.25
CA LEU A 76 -17.51 -24.90 3.80
C LEU A 76 -18.35 -26.08 3.32
N GLN A 77 -19.30 -25.80 2.43
CA GLN A 77 -20.12 -26.80 1.77
C GLN A 77 -19.82 -26.84 0.28
N GLU A 78 -19.51 -28.02 -0.25
CA GLU A 78 -19.29 -28.20 -1.69
C GLU A 78 -20.55 -27.83 -2.48
N ILE A 79 -20.40 -27.15 -3.61
CA ILE A 79 -21.50 -26.81 -4.54
C ILE A 79 -21.23 -27.46 -5.89
N ASP A 80 -22.28 -27.69 -6.69
CA ASP A 80 -22.22 -28.33 -8.01
C ASP A 80 -21.68 -29.78 -7.96
N CYS A 81 -21.94 -30.49 -6.85
CA CYS A 81 -21.47 -31.85 -6.62
C CYS A 81 -22.36 -32.90 -7.33
N SER A 82 -21.75 -33.93 -7.93
CA SER A 82 -22.49 -35.01 -8.61
C SER A 82 -23.09 -36.06 -7.65
N ASN A 83 -22.56 -36.15 -6.42
CA ASN A 83 -22.97 -37.09 -5.36
C ASN A 83 -23.36 -36.30 -4.10
N ALA A 84 -23.34 -36.90 -2.90
CA ALA A 84 -23.54 -36.14 -1.66
C ALA A 84 -22.41 -35.09 -1.49
N CYS A 85 -22.80 -33.80 -1.42
CA CYS A 85 -21.85 -32.69 -1.27
C CYS A 85 -21.08 -32.82 0.04
N ARG A 86 -19.76 -32.68 -0.05
CA ARG A 86 -18.87 -32.72 1.11
C ARG A 86 -19.03 -31.45 1.94
N ARG A 87 -18.72 -31.58 3.24
CA ARG A 87 -18.71 -30.47 4.19
C ARG A 87 -17.49 -30.59 5.08
N THR A 88 -16.94 -29.45 5.44
CA THR A 88 -15.86 -29.33 6.41
C THR A 88 -16.05 -28.02 7.18
N SER A 89 -15.70 -27.99 8.45
CA SER A 89 -15.84 -26.79 9.28
C SER A 89 -14.63 -26.56 10.15
N PHE A 90 -14.50 -25.33 10.63
CA PHE A 90 -13.51 -24.96 11.62
C PHE A 90 -14.03 -23.91 12.58
N VAL A 91 -13.48 -23.91 13.80
CA VAL A 91 -13.73 -22.89 14.81
C VAL A 91 -12.56 -21.90 14.83
N VAL A 92 -12.89 -20.62 14.70
CA VAL A 92 -11.93 -19.53 14.80
C VAL A 92 -11.35 -19.53 16.21
N SER A 93 -10.02 -19.65 16.34
CA SER A 93 -9.35 -19.64 17.64
C SER A 93 -8.29 -18.55 17.71
N GLU A 94 -7.86 -18.22 18.93
CA GLU A 94 -6.72 -17.32 19.13
C GLU A 94 -5.41 -17.90 18.58
N ARG A 95 -5.29 -19.23 18.48
CA ARG A 95 -4.06 -19.93 18.10
C ARG A 95 -4.00 -20.35 16.63
N HIS A 96 -5.13 -20.35 15.94
CA HIS A 96 -5.18 -20.77 14.53
C HIS A 96 -4.73 -19.63 13.62
N PRO A 97 -4.06 -19.94 12.51
CA PRO A 97 -3.55 -18.93 11.61
C PRO A 97 -4.64 -18.23 10.80
N ALA A 98 -4.30 -17.06 10.28
CA ALA A 98 -5.21 -16.20 9.54
C ALA A 98 -5.60 -16.76 8.16
N LEU A 99 -4.91 -17.78 7.63
CA LEU A 99 -5.18 -18.37 6.30
C LEU A 99 -5.52 -19.86 6.41
N VAL A 100 -6.68 -20.23 5.85
CA VAL A 100 -7.19 -21.60 5.74
C VAL A 100 -7.28 -21.97 4.26
N ARG A 101 -6.76 -23.13 3.87
CA ARG A 101 -6.74 -23.58 2.47
C ARG A 101 -7.65 -24.78 2.27
N LEU A 102 -8.56 -24.72 1.31
CA LEU A 102 -9.38 -25.87 0.87
C LEU A 102 -8.67 -26.59 -0.27
N VAL A 103 -8.34 -27.87 -0.08
CA VAL A 103 -7.60 -28.67 -1.08
C VAL A 103 -8.51 -29.70 -1.79
N ASP A 104 -8.00 -30.39 -2.82
CA ASP A 104 -8.78 -31.26 -3.73
C ASP A 104 -9.56 -32.41 -3.05
N ASN A 105 -9.13 -32.87 -1.87
CA ASN A 105 -9.87 -33.88 -1.11
C ASN A 105 -11.04 -33.28 -0.29
N PHE A 106 -11.26 -31.96 -0.36
CA PHE A 106 -12.23 -31.17 0.42
C PHE A 106 -11.91 -31.12 1.92
N GLU A 107 -10.64 -31.20 2.26
CA GLU A 107 -10.13 -30.96 3.62
C GLU A 107 -9.59 -29.53 3.76
N LEU A 108 -9.61 -29.03 4.99
CA LEU A 108 -9.04 -27.72 5.33
C LEU A 108 -7.62 -27.92 5.86
N VAL A 109 -6.67 -27.28 5.20
CA VAL A 109 -5.27 -27.23 5.61
C VAL A 109 -4.98 -25.84 6.15
N TRP A 110 -4.44 -25.80 7.35
CA TRP A 110 -4.02 -24.55 7.99
C TRP A 110 -2.64 -24.17 7.49
N GLN A 111 -2.50 -22.95 6.98
CA GLN A 111 -1.17 -22.41 6.69
C GLN A 111 -0.87 -21.32 7.70
N ASP A 112 0.04 -21.64 8.62
CA ASP A 112 0.55 -20.66 9.56
C ASP A 112 1.50 -19.68 8.87
N PRO A 113 1.28 -18.35 8.94
CA PRO A 113 2.32 -17.38 8.63
C PRO A 113 3.60 -17.60 9.45
N ALA A 114 3.53 -18.34 10.56
CA ALA A 114 4.69 -18.84 11.29
C ALA A 114 5.47 -19.97 10.56
N THR A 115 5.18 -20.27 9.30
CA THR A 115 5.97 -21.21 8.47
C THR A 115 7.46 -20.80 8.36
N LYS A 116 7.81 -19.54 8.62
CA LYS A 116 9.21 -19.11 8.76
C LYS A 116 9.89 -19.67 10.02
N THR A 117 9.14 -19.81 11.12
CA THR A 117 9.62 -20.43 12.37
C THR A 117 9.60 -21.95 12.25
N THR A 118 8.58 -22.53 11.62
CA THR A 118 8.46 -23.99 11.47
C THR A 118 9.53 -24.59 10.55
N GLN A 119 9.91 -23.93 9.45
CA GLN A 119 10.99 -24.44 8.58
C GLN A 119 12.36 -24.36 9.25
N ALA A 120 12.65 -23.26 9.98
CA ALA A 120 13.90 -23.12 10.74
C ALA A 120 13.97 -24.14 11.90
N GLU A 121 12.86 -24.35 12.62
CA GLU A 121 12.78 -25.36 13.68
C GLU A 121 12.89 -26.78 13.12
N THR A 122 12.22 -27.09 12.00
CA THR A 122 12.29 -28.39 11.33
C THR A 122 13.71 -28.66 10.84
N LEU A 123 14.35 -27.68 10.19
CA LEU A 123 15.74 -27.76 9.76
C LEU A 123 16.68 -28.05 10.94
N VAL A 124 16.56 -27.30 12.04
CA VAL A 124 17.40 -27.50 13.23
C VAL A 124 17.17 -28.88 13.85
N GLN A 125 15.92 -29.37 13.88
CA GLN A 125 15.60 -30.71 14.39
C GLN A 125 16.16 -31.82 13.50
N ASP A 126 16.07 -31.69 12.19
CA ASP A 126 16.61 -32.66 11.24
C ASP A 126 18.14 -32.68 11.27
N CYS A 127 18.77 -31.51 11.31
CA CYS A 127 20.22 -31.39 11.51
C CYS A 127 20.67 -32.00 12.84
N ARG A 128 19.90 -31.82 13.93
CA ARG A 128 20.19 -32.45 15.23
C ARG A 128 20.11 -33.97 15.17
N LYS A 129 19.10 -34.54 14.51
CA LYS A 129 18.99 -36.01 14.35
C LYS A 129 20.16 -36.57 13.54
N GLN A 130 20.55 -35.88 12.47
CA GLN A 130 21.65 -36.32 11.61
C GLN A 130 23.01 -36.19 12.33
N ALA A 131 23.22 -35.12 13.11
CA ALA A 131 24.43 -34.89 13.89
C ALA A 131 24.74 -36.03 14.89
N GLN A 132 23.70 -36.67 15.47
CA GLN A 132 23.87 -37.77 16.42
C GLN A 132 24.58 -39.00 15.82
N GLN A 133 24.60 -39.12 14.49
CA GLN A 133 25.21 -40.24 13.77
C GLN A 133 26.62 -39.91 13.23
N GLN A 134 27.14 -38.72 13.53
CA GLN A 134 28.39 -38.23 12.95
C GLN A 134 29.57 -38.29 13.93
N PRO A 135 30.82 -38.42 13.44
CA PRO A 135 32.02 -38.45 14.28
C PRO A 135 32.27 -37.14 15.04
N ASP A 136 31.84 -36.00 14.49
CA ASP A 136 31.88 -34.67 15.10
C ASP A 136 30.49 -34.01 15.02
N PRO A 137 29.60 -34.31 15.99
CA PRO A 137 28.21 -33.86 15.97
C PRO A 137 28.03 -32.35 16.01
N LEU A 138 28.90 -31.63 16.73
CA LEU A 138 28.78 -30.18 16.91
C LEU A 138 29.13 -29.43 15.63
N ASN A 139 30.23 -29.81 14.97
CA ASN A 139 30.63 -29.20 13.71
C ASN A 139 29.64 -29.52 12.59
N TYR A 140 29.16 -30.77 12.51
CA TYR A 140 28.13 -31.16 11.55
C TYR A 140 26.83 -30.37 11.74
N LEU A 141 26.37 -30.21 12.99
CA LEU A 141 25.16 -29.46 13.29
C LEU A 141 25.28 -28.00 12.82
N SER A 142 26.41 -27.33 13.09
CA SER A 142 26.64 -25.95 12.62
C SER A 142 26.55 -25.85 11.10
N GLN A 143 27.28 -26.71 10.38
CA GLN A 143 27.31 -26.68 8.93
C GLN A 143 25.96 -27.01 8.29
N CYS A 144 25.23 -27.99 8.83
CA CYS A 144 23.91 -28.38 8.35
C CYS A 144 22.90 -27.23 8.51
N VAL A 145 22.90 -26.56 9.67
CA VAL A 145 21.99 -25.44 9.93
C VAL A 145 22.36 -24.24 9.05
N GLU A 146 23.65 -23.89 8.94
CA GLU A 146 24.12 -22.80 8.07
C GLU A 146 23.71 -23.02 6.61
N GLN A 147 23.97 -24.20 6.06
CA GLN A 147 23.63 -24.52 4.67
C GLN A 147 22.13 -24.59 4.44
N GLY A 148 21.39 -25.20 5.36
CA GLY A 148 19.93 -25.28 5.26
C GLY A 148 19.26 -23.91 5.37
N MET A 149 19.77 -23.02 6.23
CA MET A 149 19.28 -21.65 6.32
C MET A 149 19.61 -20.86 5.06
N ALA A 150 20.82 -21.01 4.50
CA ALA A 150 21.19 -20.39 3.24
C ALA A 150 20.26 -20.84 2.09
N ALA A 151 19.99 -22.14 1.98
CA ALA A 151 19.09 -22.70 0.96
C ALA A 151 17.63 -22.23 1.15
N ALA A 152 17.15 -22.16 2.39
CA ALA A 152 15.82 -21.64 2.69
C ALA A 152 15.70 -20.15 2.34
N LEU A 153 16.72 -19.34 2.66
CA LEU A 153 16.77 -17.93 2.29
C LEU A 153 16.82 -17.74 0.77
N GLU A 154 17.60 -18.57 0.07
CA GLU A 154 17.65 -18.55 -1.39
C GLU A 154 16.28 -18.89 -2.01
N GLN A 155 15.60 -19.93 -1.51
CA GLN A 155 14.26 -20.28 -1.99
C GLN A 155 13.26 -19.14 -1.73
N ILE A 156 13.31 -18.51 -0.56
CA ILE A 156 12.47 -17.34 -0.25
C ILE A 156 12.77 -16.18 -1.21
N GLN A 157 14.04 -15.93 -1.53
CA GLN A 157 14.42 -14.90 -2.51
C GLN A 157 13.90 -15.23 -3.90
N GLN A 158 13.98 -16.49 -4.33
CA GLN A 158 13.45 -16.95 -5.62
C GLN A 158 11.92 -16.81 -5.68
N ASP A 159 11.22 -17.16 -4.60
CA ASP A 159 9.76 -17.03 -4.50
C ASP A 159 9.35 -15.54 -4.55
N ILE A 160 10.04 -14.67 -3.82
CA ILE A 160 9.84 -13.21 -3.88
C ILE A 160 10.08 -12.68 -5.29
N ALA A 161 11.16 -13.11 -5.95
CA ALA A 161 11.49 -12.71 -7.32
C ALA A 161 10.43 -13.17 -8.32
N PHE A 162 9.94 -14.41 -8.19
CA PHE A 162 8.88 -14.94 -9.02
C PHE A 162 7.56 -14.18 -8.83
N GLN A 163 7.13 -13.98 -7.57
CA GLN A 163 5.93 -13.18 -7.27
C GLN A 163 6.05 -11.75 -7.79
N THR A 164 7.23 -11.14 -7.65
CA THR A 164 7.53 -9.81 -8.19
C THR A 164 7.37 -9.79 -9.70
N SER A 165 7.93 -10.78 -10.42
CA SER A 165 7.81 -10.91 -11.87
C SER A 165 6.36 -11.03 -12.33
N VAL A 166 5.59 -11.93 -11.71
CA VAL A 166 4.17 -12.12 -12.06
C VAL A 166 3.38 -10.84 -11.83
N ARG A 167 3.58 -10.18 -10.69
CA ARG A 167 2.95 -8.89 -10.37
C ARG A 167 3.28 -7.83 -11.42
N THR A 168 4.56 -7.67 -11.77
CA THR A 168 4.98 -6.66 -12.75
C THR A 168 4.44 -6.97 -14.14
N ASP A 169 4.42 -8.23 -14.56
CA ASP A 169 3.92 -8.62 -15.89
C ASP A 169 2.42 -8.34 -16.04
N ILE A 170 1.63 -8.67 -15.02
CA ILE A 170 0.20 -8.33 -14.96
C ILE A 170 0.02 -6.81 -14.98
N ALA A 171 0.80 -6.08 -14.17
CA ALA A 171 0.75 -4.63 -14.09
C ALA A 171 1.07 -3.95 -15.44
N HIS A 172 2.06 -4.46 -16.17
CA HIS A 172 2.39 -3.99 -17.53
C HIS A 172 1.25 -4.24 -18.52
N MET A 173 0.60 -5.41 -18.44
CA MET A 173 -0.52 -5.75 -19.31
C MET A 173 -1.74 -4.83 -19.07
N LEU A 174 -2.01 -4.51 -17.80
CA LEU A 174 -3.21 -3.77 -17.40
C LEU A 174 -3.09 -2.25 -17.54
N GLU A 175 -1.88 -1.67 -17.51
CA GLU A 175 -1.63 -0.23 -17.56
C GLU A 175 -2.42 0.50 -18.67
N ASN A 176 -2.40 -0.05 -19.89
CA ASN A 176 -3.11 0.57 -21.01
C ASN A 176 -4.63 0.48 -20.83
N TYR A 177 -5.16 -0.62 -20.29
CA TYR A 177 -6.60 -0.74 -20.05
C TYR A 177 -7.06 0.25 -18.98
N THR A 178 -6.35 0.29 -17.86
CA THR A 178 -6.64 1.17 -16.74
C THR A 178 -6.56 2.66 -17.13
N CYS A 179 -5.59 3.05 -17.94
CA CYS A 179 -5.44 4.45 -18.35
C CYS A 179 -6.30 4.87 -19.56
N LEU A 180 -6.86 3.93 -20.34
CA LEU A 180 -7.73 4.23 -21.48
C LEU A 180 -9.22 4.25 -21.12
N ASP A 181 -9.59 3.60 -20.02
CA ASP A 181 -10.96 3.57 -19.53
C ASP A 181 -11.28 4.79 -18.65
N GLY A 182 -11.88 5.81 -19.26
CA GLY A 182 -12.33 7.00 -18.53
C GLY A 182 -13.54 6.77 -17.60
N SER A 183 -14.21 5.61 -17.73
CA SER A 183 -15.31 5.23 -16.85
C SER A 183 -14.86 4.49 -15.60
N LEU A 184 -13.58 4.12 -15.53
CA LEU A 184 -13.02 3.45 -14.37
C LEU A 184 -13.01 4.42 -13.18
N GLU A 185 -13.66 4.01 -12.11
CA GLU A 185 -13.65 4.73 -10.85
C GLU A 185 -12.38 4.42 -10.06
N SER A 186 -12.06 5.28 -9.09
CA SER A 186 -10.93 5.06 -8.19
C SER A 186 -11.05 3.69 -7.50
N THR A 187 -9.91 3.02 -7.30
CA THR A 187 -9.85 1.78 -6.52
C THR A 187 -10.51 2.01 -5.15
N PRO A 188 -11.35 1.08 -4.66
CA PRO A 188 -11.98 1.19 -3.35
C PRO A 188 -10.96 1.38 -2.22
N ASP A 189 -11.39 2.04 -1.16
CA ASP A 189 -10.54 2.29 -0.01
C ASP A 189 -10.33 1.02 0.81
N VAL A 190 -9.11 0.81 1.31
CA VAL A 190 -8.83 -0.15 2.39
C VAL A 190 -9.51 0.32 3.67
N ARG A 191 -9.39 1.62 3.96
CA ARG A 191 -10.06 2.31 5.06
C ARG A 191 -10.08 3.82 4.79
N GLN A 192 -10.89 4.52 5.56
CA GLN A 192 -10.96 5.98 5.56
C GLN A 192 -10.55 6.52 6.92
N GLU A 193 -9.95 7.71 6.94
CA GLU A 193 -9.61 8.44 8.16
C GLU A 193 -9.82 9.94 7.97
N GLU A 194 -9.89 10.67 9.07
CA GLU A 194 -10.01 12.13 9.08
C GLU A 194 -8.70 12.72 9.57
N TRP A 195 -8.23 13.77 8.91
CA TRP A 195 -7.02 14.49 9.32
C TRP A 195 -7.26 16.00 9.37
N GLN A 196 -6.87 16.63 10.48
CA GLN A 196 -6.90 18.07 10.64
C GLN A 196 -5.45 18.57 10.75
N HIS A 197 -5.04 19.45 9.84
CA HIS A 197 -3.67 19.98 9.81
C HIS A 197 -3.36 20.78 11.07
N GLN A 198 -4.19 21.77 11.42
CA GLN A 198 -4.06 22.56 12.64
C GLN A 198 -5.42 22.80 13.30
N PRO A 199 -5.47 23.00 14.63
CA PRO A 199 -6.71 23.32 15.33
C PRO A 199 -7.41 24.54 14.70
N GLY A 200 -8.66 24.36 14.28
CA GLY A 200 -9.46 25.41 13.65
C GLY A 200 -9.44 25.41 12.12
N GLU A 201 -8.61 24.57 11.50
CA GLU A 201 -8.69 24.28 10.07
C GLU A 201 -9.77 23.24 9.73
N PRO A 202 -10.23 23.15 8.47
CA PRO A 202 -11.11 22.06 8.04
C PRO A 202 -10.51 20.68 8.31
N VAL A 203 -11.37 19.73 8.67
CA VAL A 203 -11.02 18.31 8.69
C VAL A 203 -11.06 17.80 7.26
N LEU A 204 -9.97 17.17 6.82
CA LEU A 204 -9.83 16.58 5.50
C LEU A 204 -10.14 15.09 5.55
N GLN A 205 -10.90 14.61 4.57
CA GLN A 205 -11.15 13.19 4.38
C GLN A 205 -9.94 12.54 3.70
N VAL A 206 -9.43 11.48 4.31
CA VAL A 206 -8.30 10.70 3.80
C VAL A 206 -8.78 9.29 3.44
N HIS A 207 -8.46 8.89 2.23
CA HIS A 207 -8.77 7.60 1.62
C HIS A 207 -7.50 6.77 1.52
N ILE A 208 -7.37 5.74 2.36
CA ILE A 208 -6.22 4.84 2.34
C ILE A 208 -6.43 3.81 1.25
N LYS A 209 -5.69 3.95 0.14
CA LYS A 209 -5.81 3.09 -1.04
C LYS A 209 -4.90 1.86 -0.96
N HIS A 210 -3.77 1.97 -0.27
CA HIS A 210 -2.80 0.90 -0.06
C HIS A 210 -1.99 1.17 1.20
N GLU A 211 -1.77 0.13 2.01
CA GLU A 211 -1.10 0.21 3.29
C GLU A 211 -0.17 -1.00 3.49
N ARG A 212 1.13 -0.76 3.42
CA ARG A 212 2.20 -1.71 3.74
C ARG A 212 3.31 -0.97 4.49
N PRO A 213 4.16 -1.67 5.26
CA PRO A 213 5.24 -1.03 6.01
C PRO A 213 6.09 -0.08 5.15
N ALA A 214 6.58 -0.57 4.00
CA ALA A 214 7.43 0.19 3.08
C ALA A 214 6.68 0.92 1.96
N SER A 215 5.37 0.77 1.83
CA SER A 215 4.60 1.44 0.78
C SER A 215 3.19 1.81 1.21
N ARG A 216 2.87 3.11 1.14
CA ARG A 216 1.55 3.64 1.50
C ARG A 216 1.07 4.55 0.38
N ILE A 217 -0.23 4.51 0.06
CA ILE A 217 -0.86 5.36 -0.96
C ILE A 217 -2.18 5.89 -0.41
N HIS A 218 -2.26 7.21 -0.22
CA HIS A 218 -3.44 7.89 0.31
C HIS A 218 -3.94 8.91 -0.72
N MET A 219 -5.25 9.04 -0.87
CA MET A 219 -5.87 10.20 -1.51
C MET A 219 -6.50 11.07 -0.42
N ILE A 220 -6.26 12.37 -0.46
CA ILE A 220 -6.74 13.34 0.52
C ILE A 220 -7.62 14.34 -0.21
N GLU A 221 -8.87 14.48 0.22
CA GLU A 221 -9.80 15.45 -0.36
C GLU A 221 -9.40 16.88 0.06
N ASP A 222 -9.56 17.84 -0.85
CA ASP A 222 -9.36 19.28 -0.60
C ASP A 222 -8.02 19.65 0.07
N PHE A 223 -6.96 18.89 -0.21
CA PHE A 223 -5.63 19.10 0.35
C PHE A 223 -5.01 20.44 -0.08
N ILE A 224 -5.06 20.79 -1.37
CA ILE A 224 -4.56 22.06 -1.90
C ILE A 224 -5.71 23.02 -2.15
N ARG A 225 -5.61 24.24 -1.60
CA ARG A 225 -6.69 25.22 -1.66
C ARG A 225 -6.68 26.01 -2.98
N PRO A 226 -7.82 26.60 -3.39
CA PRO A 226 -7.89 27.38 -4.63
C PRO A 226 -6.92 28.57 -4.70
N ASP A 227 -6.68 29.27 -3.59
CA ASP A 227 -5.73 30.38 -3.51
C ASP A 227 -4.27 29.89 -3.60
N GLU A 228 -3.98 28.72 -3.03
CA GLU A 228 -2.68 28.04 -3.11
C GLU A 228 -2.39 27.62 -4.56
N CYS A 229 -3.38 27.05 -5.25
CA CYS A 229 -3.29 26.74 -6.67
C CYS A 229 -3.04 27.97 -7.54
N LYS A 230 -3.76 29.06 -7.29
CA LYS A 230 -3.57 30.32 -8.01
C LYS A 230 -2.16 30.87 -7.81
N ALA A 231 -1.66 30.89 -6.58
CA ALA A 231 -0.30 31.36 -6.28
C ALA A 231 0.76 30.51 -6.99
N MET A 232 0.56 29.18 -7.04
CA MET A 232 1.46 28.26 -7.76
C MET A 232 1.42 28.49 -9.28
N GLU A 233 0.24 28.74 -9.87
CA GLU A 233 0.12 29.07 -11.29
C GLU A 233 0.84 30.39 -11.64
N GLU A 234 0.62 31.44 -10.82
CA GLU A 234 1.27 32.75 -11.01
C GLU A 234 2.80 32.66 -10.88
N ALA A 235 3.31 31.92 -9.90
CA ALA A 235 4.74 31.70 -9.72
C ALA A 235 5.34 30.89 -10.89
N ALA A 236 4.64 29.84 -11.35
CA ALA A 236 5.09 28.99 -12.44
C ALA A 236 5.13 29.70 -13.79
N ALA A 237 4.20 30.63 -14.05
CA ALA A 237 4.13 31.35 -15.32
C ALA A 237 5.43 32.08 -15.71
N VAL A 238 6.28 32.42 -14.73
CA VAL A 238 7.55 33.12 -14.94
C VAL A 238 8.64 32.22 -15.53
N THR A 239 8.71 30.96 -15.11
CA THR A 239 9.82 30.03 -15.43
C THR A 239 9.35 28.75 -16.12
N LEU A 240 8.09 28.68 -16.55
CA LEU A 240 7.49 27.53 -17.19
C LEU A 240 8.24 27.12 -18.47
N HIS A 241 8.75 25.90 -18.49
CA HIS A 241 9.51 25.35 -19.62
C HIS A 241 9.17 23.87 -19.83
N ARG A 242 9.60 23.30 -20.96
CA ARG A 242 9.34 21.89 -21.25
C ARG A 242 10.13 20.98 -20.30
N ALA A 243 9.46 19.96 -19.78
CA ALA A 243 10.04 19.01 -18.84
C ALA A 243 11.21 18.19 -19.40
N THR A 244 12.21 17.94 -18.55
CA THR A 244 13.37 17.08 -18.83
C THR A 244 13.31 15.77 -18.04
N VAL A 245 14.07 14.75 -18.43
CA VAL A 245 14.24 13.48 -17.71
C VAL A 245 15.71 13.27 -17.38
N ALA A 246 16.02 12.52 -16.31
CA ALA A 246 17.39 12.14 -15.99
C ALA A 246 18.02 11.37 -17.15
N ASP A 247 19.29 11.65 -17.46
CA ASP A 247 20.01 11.00 -18.56
C ASP A 247 20.76 9.72 -18.16
N GLY A 248 20.68 9.33 -16.87
CA GLY A 248 21.38 8.18 -16.30
C GLY A 248 22.88 8.36 -16.09
N LYS A 249 23.41 9.56 -16.38
CA LYS A 249 24.84 9.93 -16.26
C LYS A 249 25.06 11.15 -15.36
N GLY A 250 24.07 11.50 -14.54
CA GLY A 250 24.14 12.66 -13.65
C GLY A 250 23.53 13.95 -14.21
N GLY A 251 23.03 13.96 -15.44
CA GLY A 251 22.44 15.12 -16.12
C GLY A 251 20.95 14.96 -16.44
N SER A 252 20.41 15.87 -17.26
CA SER A 252 19.01 15.84 -17.72
C SER A 252 18.89 16.15 -19.21
N ARG A 253 17.86 15.60 -19.86
CA ARG A 253 17.57 15.82 -21.29
C ARG A 253 16.08 15.95 -21.57
N VAL A 254 15.70 16.65 -22.62
CA VAL A 254 14.31 16.66 -23.10
C VAL A 254 13.94 15.29 -23.65
N SER A 255 12.71 14.83 -23.38
CA SER A 255 12.18 13.54 -23.84
C SER A 255 10.89 13.72 -24.62
N GLU A 256 10.69 12.93 -25.68
CA GLU A 256 9.40 12.85 -26.36
C GLU A 256 8.32 12.18 -25.50
N ASN A 257 8.74 11.37 -24.52
CA ASN A 257 7.86 10.70 -23.56
C ASN A 257 7.43 11.60 -22.39
N ARG A 258 7.98 12.83 -22.28
CA ARG A 258 7.64 13.82 -21.25
C ARG A 258 7.45 15.19 -21.91
N LYS A 259 6.23 15.45 -22.40
CA LYS A 259 5.86 16.69 -23.11
C LYS A 259 5.28 17.78 -22.21
N ALA A 260 5.04 17.44 -20.95
CA ALA A 260 4.53 18.36 -19.95
C ALA A 260 5.39 19.63 -19.83
N MET A 261 4.74 20.72 -19.44
CA MET A 261 5.41 21.94 -19.00
C MET A 261 5.69 21.84 -17.50
N GLN A 262 6.81 22.38 -17.03
CA GLN A 262 7.17 22.38 -15.62
C GLN A 262 7.84 23.68 -15.17
N ALA A 263 7.76 23.98 -13.88
CA ALA A 263 8.50 25.04 -13.21
C ALA A 263 8.79 24.61 -11.77
N GLY A 264 10.04 24.81 -11.31
CA GLY A 264 10.40 24.68 -9.91
C GLY A 264 10.14 26.00 -9.19
N ILE A 265 9.45 25.93 -8.06
CA ILE A 265 9.03 27.08 -7.27
C ILE A 265 9.64 26.96 -5.88
N THR A 266 10.62 27.82 -5.60
CA THR A 266 11.20 27.94 -4.28
C THR A 266 10.15 28.43 -3.29
N VAL A 267 10.07 27.75 -2.15
CA VAL A 267 9.12 28.07 -1.09
C VAL A 267 9.59 29.31 -0.32
N PRO A 268 8.78 30.37 -0.22
CA PRO A 268 9.14 31.58 0.51
C PRO A 268 8.89 31.41 2.02
N TRP A 269 9.71 30.58 2.67
CA TRP A 269 9.59 30.27 4.10
C TRP A 269 9.67 31.52 5.00
N ASP A 270 10.37 32.56 4.57
CA ASP A 270 10.44 33.86 5.26
C ASP A 270 9.08 34.55 5.40
N LYS A 271 8.09 34.14 4.58
CA LYS A 271 6.72 34.68 4.57
C LYS A 271 5.68 33.72 5.11
N GLU A 272 6.09 32.62 5.75
CA GLU A 272 5.14 31.67 6.35
C GLU A 272 4.26 32.37 7.41
N MET A 273 4.87 33.20 8.25
CA MET A 273 4.17 33.97 9.28
C MET A 273 3.20 35.03 8.74
N ASP A 274 3.36 35.42 7.47
CA ASP A 274 2.47 36.34 6.77
C ASP A 274 1.32 35.61 6.05
N ASP A 275 1.12 34.32 6.35
CA ASP A 275 0.11 33.45 5.75
C ASP A 275 0.28 33.31 4.22
N HIS A 276 1.54 33.29 3.75
CA HIS A 276 1.82 33.16 2.33
C HIS A 276 1.35 31.78 1.80
N PRO A 277 0.53 31.73 0.73
CA PRO A 277 -0.16 30.51 0.31
C PRO A 277 0.79 29.35 -0.02
N ILE A 278 1.90 29.63 -0.72
CA ILE A 278 2.89 28.59 -1.09
C ILE A 278 3.61 28.03 0.15
N ALA A 279 3.95 28.88 1.12
CA ALA A 279 4.65 28.45 2.34
C ALA A 279 3.70 27.61 3.23
N ARG A 280 2.46 28.06 3.41
CA ARG A 280 1.42 27.32 4.13
C ARG A 280 1.11 25.96 3.49
N LEU A 281 1.00 25.91 2.16
CA LEU A 281 0.83 24.65 1.44
C LEU A 281 2.00 23.70 1.72
N SER A 282 3.24 24.20 1.59
CA SER A 282 4.45 23.41 1.82
C SER A 282 4.52 22.87 3.26
N ARG A 283 4.21 23.72 4.26
CA ARG A 283 4.09 23.29 5.68
C ARG A 283 3.11 22.12 5.83
N ARG A 284 1.92 22.23 5.22
CA ARG A 284 0.89 21.16 5.24
C ARG A 284 1.43 19.85 4.68
N VAL A 285 2.28 19.89 3.64
CA VAL A 285 2.91 18.68 3.08
C VAL A 285 3.80 17.97 4.11
N TYR A 286 4.69 18.70 4.78
CA TYR A 286 5.60 18.10 5.76
C TYR A 286 4.87 17.63 7.01
N ASP A 287 3.87 18.38 7.47
CA ASP A 287 3.05 17.99 8.62
C ASP A 287 2.25 16.71 8.31
N TYR A 288 1.69 16.59 7.10
CA TYR A 288 1.03 15.35 6.68
C TYR A 288 2.03 14.19 6.54
N THR A 289 3.21 14.44 5.97
CA THR A 289 4.26 13.41 5.84
C THR A 289 4.70 12.90 7.21
N ASN A 290 4.87 13.80 8.19
CA ASN A 290 5.20 13.45 9.55
C ASN A 290 4.05 12.78 10.30
N HIS A 291 2.80 13.16 10.03
CA HIS A 291 1.63 12.45 10.55
C HIS A 291 1.61 10.99 10.10
N VAL A 292 1.92 10.72 8.83
CA VAL A 292 1.94 9.34 8.31
C VAL A 292 3.17 8.58 8.76
N LEU A 293 4.38 9.15 8.65
CA LEU A 293 5.63 8.41 8.79
C LEU A 293 6.32 8.55 10.14
N GLY A 294 6.05 9.59 10.92
CA GLY A 294 6.71 9.82 12.21
C GLY A 294 8.23 10.05 12.14
N LEU A 295 8.75 10.42 10.96
CA LEU A 295 10.19 10.56 10.71
C LEU A 295 10.77 11.95 11.04
N ASN A 296 9.94 12.88 11.54
CA ASN A 296 10.33 14.26 11.90
C ASN A 296 11.10 14.97 10.78
N ILE A 297 10.56 14.91 9.57
CA ILE A 297 11.12 15.54 8.39
C ILE A 297 11.10 17.05 8.55
N ASP A 298 12.24 17.66 8.27
CA ASP A 298 12.46 19.09 8.18
C ASP A 298 12.18 19.58 6.75
N GLU A 299 11.50 20.72 6.63
CA GLU A 299 11.26 21.43 5.39
C GLU A 299 12.52 22.07 4.78
N PHE A 300 13.52 22.40 5.58
CA PHE A 300 14.72 23.09 5.10
C PHE A 300 15.63 22.13 4.32
N GLY A 301 16.18 22.62 3.20
CA GLY A 301 17.02 21.83 2.32
C GLY A 301 16.27 20.87 1.40
N GLN A 302 14.93 20.86 1.45
CA GLN A 302 14.08 20.06 0.57
C GLN A 302 13.99 20.64 -0.85
N GLU A 303 13.46 19.82 -1.77
CA GLU A 303 13.22 20.24 -3.16
C GLU A 303 12.21 21.38 -3.26
N ASP A 304 12.39 22.23 -4.27
CA ASP A 304 11.35 23.15 -4.70
C ASP A 304 10.04 22.42 -5.02
N LEU A 305 8.91 23.10 -4.81
CA LEU A 305 7.62 22.62 -5.30
C LEU A 305 7.63 22.64 -6.83
N MET A 306 7.24 21.53 -7.45
CA MET A 306 7.19 21.43 -8.91
C MET A 306 5.76 21.64 -9.42
N SER A 307 5.52 22.74 -10.12
CA SER A 307 4.32 22.88 -10.96
C SER A 307 4.52 22.08 -12.25
N ILE A 308 3.61 21.18 -12.58
CA ILE A 308 3.64 20.37 -13.81
C ILE A 308 2.28 20.45 -14.51
N GLN A 309 2.29 20.75 -15.82
CA GLN A 309 1.08 20.96 -16.62
C GLN A 309 1.07 20.04 -17.85
N TYR A 310 -0.06 19.36 -18.05
CA TYR A 310 -0.32 18.44 -19.16
C TYR A 310 -1.55 18.93 -19.93
N PHE A 311 -1.49 18.88 -21.26
CA PHE A 311 -2.55 19.43 -22.11
C PHE A 311 -3.12 18.37 -23.05
N GLY A 312 -4.45 18.23 -23.04
CA GLY A 312 -5.18 17.37 -23.95
C GLY A 312 -5.15 17.91 -25.38
N ARG A 313 -5.02 17.00 -26.35
CA ARG A 313 -5.01 17.31 -27.79
C ARG A 313 -5.98 16.43 -28.58
N GLY A 314 -6.90 15.77 -27.88
CA GLY A 314 -7.88 14.85 -28.44
C GLY A 314 -7.51 13.38 -28.29
N ARG A 315 -8.52 12.50 -28.23
CA ARG A 315 -8.34 11.03 -28.19
C ARG A 315 -7.60 10.44 -29.39
N ASN A 316 -7.54 11.18 -30.50
CA ASN A 316 -6.82 10.76 -31.71
C ASN A 316 -5.33 11.15 -31.69
N ASP A 317 -4.84 11.84 -30.65
CA ASP A 317 -3.40 12.07 -30.48
C ASP A 317 -2.72 10.73 -30.22
N THR A 318 -1.78 10.36 -31.10
CA THR A 318 -1.01 9.12 -30.99
C THR A 318 0.11 9.21 -29.94
N THR A 319 0.36 10.41 -29.43
CA THR A 319 1.41 10.71 -28.46
C THR A 319 0.92 11.69 -27.38
N PRO A 320 -0.18 11.35 -26.67
CA PRO A 320 -0.81 12.23 -25.69
C PRO A 320 0.14 12.55 -24.53
N ASP A 321 -0.08 13.70 -23.90
CA ASP A 321 0.69 14.12 -22.74
C ASP A 321 0.44 13.15 -21.58
N ARG A 322 1.51 12.51 -21.10
CA ARG A 322 1.47 11.54 -20.01
C ARG A 322 2.77 11.55 -19.22
N TYR A 323 2.80 10.82 -18.11
CA TYR A 323 4.06 10.42 -17.49
C TYR A 323 4.11 8.90 -17.41
N THR A 324 5.10 8.30 -18.06
CA THR A 324 5.25 6.84 -18.12
C THR A 324 5.56 6.25 -16.75
N PRO A 325 5.26 4.97 -16.51
CA PRO A 325 5.59 4.28 -15.26
C PRO A 325 7.04 4.50 -14.83
N HIS A 326 7.24 4.88 -13.57
CA HIS A 326 8.55 5.14 -12.96
C HIS A 326 8.47 5.13 -11.42
N CYS A 327 9.64 5.14 -10.78
CA CYS A 327 9.79 5.38 -9.34
C CYS A 327 10.41 6.77 -9.13
N ASP A 328 9.89 7.53 -8.16
CA ASP A 328 10.43 8.85 -7.80
C ASP A 328 11.75 8.77 -7.03
N GLY A 329 11.92 7.69 -6.26
CA GLY A 329 13.14 7.33 -5.55
C GLY A 329 13.55 5.88 -5.87
N ASP A 330 14.34 5.28 -4.97
CA ASP A 330 14.70 3.87 -5.07
C ASP A 330 13.47 2.99 -4.77
N CYS A 331 13.25 1.97 -5.60
CA CYS A 331 12.18 0.99 -5.44
C CYS A 331 12.69 -0.46 -5.56
N THR A 332 13.96 -0.68 -5.19
CA THR A 332 14.66 -1.98 -5.26
C THR A 332 14.55 -2.81 -3.99
N GLY A 333 13.90 -2.31 -2.93
CA GLY A 333 13.87 -2.98 -1.62
C GLY A 333 15.17 -2.88 -0.82
N GLN A 334 16.07 -1.97 -1.21
CA GLN A 334 17.34 -1.75 -0.51
C GLN A 334 17.20 -0.73 0.63
N PRO A 335 18.17 -0.69 1.57
CA PRO A 335 18.19 0.37 2.58
C PRO A 335 18.22 1.77 1.97
N HIS A 336 17.49 2.70 2.59
CA HIS A 336 17.45 4.11 2.20
C HIS A 336 18.85 4.74 2.23
N LYS A 337 19.11 5.61 1.25
CA LYS A 337 20.35 6.38 1.17
C LYS A 337 20.09 7.80 1.65
N SER A 338 20.90 8.28 2.60
CA SER A 338 20.74 9.66 3.12
C SER A 338 20.77 10.69 1.98
N GLY A 339 19.84 11.64 2.01
CA GLY A 339 19.68 12.66 0.98
C GLY A 339 18.76 12.26 -0.18
N THR A 340 18.32 11.00 -0.28
CA THR A 340 17.41 10.58 -1.34
C THR A 340 15.94 10.77 -0.98
N ARG A 341 15.07 10.74 -1.99
CA ARG A 341 13.61 10.86 -1.83
C ARG A 341 13.06 9.62 -1.14
N MET A 342 11.98 9.79 -0.37
CA MET A 342 11.32 8.70 0.37
C MET A 342 9.78 8.79 0.35
N ALA A 343 9.23 9.95 0.01
CA ALA A 343 7.80 10.15 -0.19
C ALA A 343 7.55 11.22 -1.24
N THR A 344 6.34 11.20 -1.79
CA THR A 344 5.86 12.18 -2.77
C THR A 344 4.43 12.57 -2.42
N LEU A 345 4.12 13.85 -2.60
CA LEU A 345 2.75 14.35 -2.61
C LEU A 345 2.45 15.02 -3.95
N VAL A 346 1.44 14.52 -4.67
CA VAL A 346 0.94 15.09 -5.92
C VAL A 346 -0.40 15.76 -5.66
N MET A 347 -0.47 17.08 -5.82
CA MET A 347 -1.64 17.91 -5.51
C MET A 347 -2.27 18.44 -6.79
N TYR A 348 -3.59 18.41 -6.90
CA TYR A 348 -4.32 18.67 -8.15
C TYR A 348 -4.97 20.05 -8.15
N CYS A 349 -4.44 20.98 -8.94
CA CYS A 349 -5.09 22.27 -9.17
C CYS A 349 -6.13 22.22 -10.28
N ASP A 350 -5.84 21.45 -11.33
CA ASP A 350 -6.79 21.16 -12.39
C ASP A 350 -6.75 19.67 -12.70
N VAL A 351 -7.93 19.09 -12.94
CA VAL A 351 -8.09 17.73 -13.45
C VAL A 351 -8.53 17.78 -14.91
N ALA A 352 -7.97 16.88 -15.71
CA ALA A 352 -8.37 16.74 -17.11
C ALA A 352 -9.83 16.30 -17.19
N THR A 353 -10.55 16.76 -18.21
CA THR A 353 -11.94 16.32 -18.46
C THR A 353 -11.98 14.89 -19.00
N ASP A 354 -10.89 14.43 -19.62
CA ASP A 354 -10.71 13.05 -20.07
C ASP A 354 -9.25 12.60 -19.92
N GLY A 355 -9.06 11.51 -19.16
CA GLY A 355 -7.75 10.95 -18.84
C GLY A 355 -7.04 11.65 -17.67
N GLY A 356 -5.71 11.56 -17.61
CA GLY A 356 -4.91 12.26 -16.59
C GLY A 356 -4.94 11.67 -15.18
N HIS A 357 -5.54 10.50 -14.97
CA HIS A 357 -5.56 9.78 -13.69
C HIS A 357 -4.14 9.40 -13.23
N THR A 358 -3.99 8.98 -11.97
CA THR A 358 -2.72 8.44 -11.45
C THR A 358 -2.87 6.96 -11.18
N ASN A 359 -1.92 6.17 -11.67
CA ASN A 359 -1.98 4.72 -11.58
C ASN A 359 -0.75 4.16 -10.89
N PHE A 360 -0.95 3.27 -9.91
CA PHE A 360 0.07 2.50 -9.21
C PHE A 360 -0.12 1.03 -9.56
N ARG A 361 0.37 0.68 -10.74
CA ARG A 361 0.08 -0.60 -11.39
C ARG A 361 0.47 -1.82 -10.56
N ASN A 362 1.59 -1.76 -9.83
CA ASN A 362 2.09 -2.87 -9.01
C ASN A 362 1.32 -3.02 -7.69
N ALA A 363 0.65 -1.95 -7.23
CA ALA A 363 -0.26 -2.00 -6.09
C ALA A 363 -1.72 -2.28 -6.50
N GLY A 364 -2.04 -2.29 -7.79
CA GLY A 364 -3.43 -2.40 -8.26
C GLY A 364 -4.28 -1.18 -7.89
N VAL A 365 -3.64 -0.03 -7.63
CA VAL A 365 -4.33 1.19 -7.20
C VAL A 365 -4.45 2.17 -8.37
N HIS A 366 -5.68 2.50 -8.72
CA HIS A 366 -6.05 3.53 -9.66
C HIS A 366 -6.70 4.69 -8.91
N VAL A 367 -6.27 5.92 -9.17
CA VAL A 367 -6.87 7.12 -8.56
C VAL A 367 -7.32 8.06 -9.65
N LYS A 368 -8.63 8.32 -9.67
CA LYS A 368 -9.31 9.37 -10.42
C LYS A 368 -9.49 10.58 -9.48
N PRO A 369 -8.59 11.56 -9.55
CA PRO A 369 -8.56 12.67 -8.60
C PRO A 369 -9.63 13.72 -8.94
N THR A 370 -9.99 14.52 -7.94
CA THR A 370 -10.76 15.76 -8.10
C THR A 370 -9.85 16.98 -7.95
N THR A 371 -10.29 18.14 -8.43
CA THR A 371 -9.61 19.40 -8.14
C THR A 371 -9.54 19.60 -6.63
N GLY A 372 -8.39 20.03 -6.12
CA GLY A 372 -8.10 20.20 -4.69
C GLY A 372 -7.48 18.95 -4.05
N ALA A 373 -7.64 17.76 -4.64
CA ALA A 373 -7.14 16.53 -4.03
C ALA A 373 -5.60 16.48 -3.94
N GLY A 374 -5.09 15.76 -2.94
CA GLY A 374 -3.69 15.35 -2.82
C GLY A 374 -3.56 13.83 -2.89
N ILE A 375 -2.57 13.32 -3.61
CA ILE A 375 -2.19 11.90 -3.59
C ILE A 375 -0.83 11.81 -2.91
N PHE A 376 -0.83 11.27 -1.70
CA PHE A 376 0.38 10.97 -0.95
C PHE A 376 0.80 9.54 -1.22
N PHE A 377 2.10 9.33 -1.42
CA PHE A 377 2.65 7.99 -1.36
C PHE A 377 4.06 8.00 -0.77
N SER A 378 4.33 7.04 0.12
CA SER A 378 5.65 6.80 0.69
C SER A 378 6.20 5.48 0.17
N TYR A 379 7.51 5.43 -0.01
CA TYR A 379 8.26 4.26 -0.50
C TYR A 379 9.42 3.92 0.43
N ILE A 380 9.17 4.07 1.73
CA ILE A 380 10.07 3.77 2.82
C ILE A 380 9.26 3.16 3.98
N ASP A 381 9.87 2.19 4.66
CA ASP A 381 9.42 1.71 5.97
C ASP A 381 10.04 2.60 7.05
N PRO A 382 9.24 3.34 7.84
CA PRO A 382 9.78 4.25 8.85
C PRO A 382 10.52 3.54 9.99
N ASP A 383 10.23 2.26 10.24
CA ASP A 383 10.85 1.50 11.33
C ASP A 383 12.19 0.90 10.92
N THR A 384 12.29 0.43 9.66
CA THR A 384 13.47 -0.29 9.16
C THR A 384 14.34 0.54 8.22
N LEU A 385 13.82 1.66 7.72
CA LEU A 385 14.42 2.49 6.66
C LEU A 385 14.71 1.69 5.38
N ILE A 386 13.97 0.60 5.14
CA ILE A 386 14.03 -0.17 3.91
C ILE A 386 13.06 0.47 2.90
N MET A 387 13.52 0.62 1.66
CA MET A 387 12.73 1.19 0.57
C MET A 387 11.68 0.21 0.05
N ASP A 388 10.68 0.71 -0.65
CA ASP A 388 9.70 -0.12 -1.34
C ASP A 388 10.34 -1.03 -2.41
N SER A 389 9.65 -2.11 -2.77
CA SER A 389 10.02 -3.05 -3.83
C SER A 389 9.17 -2.88 -5.09
N GLY A 390 8.76 -1.64 -5.39
CA GLY A 390 8.10 -1.24 -6.63
C GLY A 390 6.57 -1.16 -6.57
N TYR A 391 5.93 -1.36 -5.41
CA TYR A 391 4.48 -1.14 -5.26
C TYR A 391 4.07 0.31 -5.56
N THR A 392 4.91 1.31 -5.25
CA THR A 392 4.64 2.72 -5.54
C THR A 392 5.12 3.17 -6.92
N GLU A 393 5.57 2.24 -7.78
CA GLU A 393 5.83 2.57 -9.17
C GLU A 393 4.53 3.10 -9.79
N HIS A 394 4.59 4.31 -10.34
CA HIS A 394 3.40 5.04 -10.72
C HIS A 394 3.53 5.73 -12.07
N SER A 395 2.38 6.06 -12.64
CA SER A 395 2.27 6.77 -13.91
C SER A 395 1.20 7.86 -13.83
N GLY A 396 1.38 8.89 -14.67
CA GLY A 396 0.30 9.78 -15.03
C GLY A 396 -0.34 9.25 -16.31
N CYS A 397 -1.59 8.81 -16.25
CA CYS A 397 -2.33 8.38 -17.43
C CYS A 397 -2.38 9.50 -18.49
N PRO A 398 -2.49 9.15 -19.78
CA PRO A 398 -2.62 10.13 -20.85
C PRO A 398 -3.73 11.14 -20.61
N VAL A 399 -3.45 12.41 -20.88
CA VAL A 399 -4.45 13.48 -20.93
C VAL A 399 -4.96 13.58 -22.35
N PHE A 400 -6.25 13.27 -22.55
CA PHE A 400 -6.89 13.33 -23.87
C PHE A 400 -7.58 14.67 -24.08
N GLU A 401 -8.35 15.14 -23.11
CA GLU A 401 -9.11 16.39 -23.18
C GLU A 401 -8.92 17.22 -21.90
N GLY A 402 -8.99 18.55 -22.07
CA GLY A 402 -8.82 19.49 -20.96
C GLY A 402 -7.35 19.65 -20.53
N THR A 403 -7.16 20.10 -19.30
CA THR A 403 -5.83 20.39 -18.74
C THR A 403 -5.70 19.73 -17.37
N LYS A 404 -4.57 19.08 -17.14
CA LYS A 404 -4.17 18.60 -15.81
C LYS A 404 -3.03 19.48 -15.31
N ARG A 405 -3.23 20.16 -14.18
CA ARG A 405 -2.19 20.94 -13.50
C ARG A 405 -2.00 20.39 -12.10
N ILE A 406 -0.77 19.98 -11.82
CA ILE A 406 -0.40 19.40 -10.54
C ILE A 406 0.75 20.18 -9.92
N VAL A 407 0.79 20.16 -8.59
CA VAL A 407 1.94 20.56 -7.80
C VAL A 407 2.51 19.31 -7.14
N THR A 408 3.79 19.04 -7.33
CA THR A 408 4.46 17.88 -6.75
C THR A 408 5.50 18.34 -5.74
N GLN A 409 5.43 17.80 -4.52
CA GLN A 409 6.54 17.86 -3.56
C GLN A 409 7.16 16.46 -3.48
N TRP A 410 8.45 16.37 -3.77
CA TRP A 410 9.25 15.22 -3.39
C TRP A 410 9.88 15.49 -2.02
N VAL A 411 9.78 14.52 -1.13
CA VAL A 411 10.29 14.63 0.23
C VAL A 411 11.51 13.74 0.39
N ARG A 412 12.62 14.35 0.81
CA ARG A 412 13.90 13.69 1.06
C ARG A 412 14.12 13.47 2.56
N LEU A 413 14.79 12.37 2.90
CA LEU A 413 15.24 12.10 4.26
C LEU A 413 16.77 12.21 4.32
N GLY A 414 17.26 13.00 5.28
CA GLY A 414 18.68 13.28 5.47
C GLY A 414 19.23 14.45 4.64
N VAL A 415 18.38 15.45 4.38
CA VAL A 415 18.76 16.79 3.89
C VAL A 415 18.49 17.82 4.98
N ASP A 416 19.22 18.95 4.93
CA ASP A 416 19.07 20.06 5.87
C ASP A 416 19.58 21.37 5.21
N THR A 417 19.62 22.47 5.97
CA THR A 417 20.11 23.77 5.46
C THR A 417 21.59 23.75 5.05
N GLU A 418 22.44 22.94 5.70
CA GLU A 418 23.86 22.83 5.40
C GLU A 418 24.14 21.86 4.24
N ASN A 419 23.25 20.88 4.07
CA ASN A 419 23.29 19.82 3.07
C ASN A 419 21.96 19.79 2.31
N PRO A 420 21.62 20.86 1.57
CA PRO A 420 20.39 20.90 0.80
C PRO A 420 20.43 19.85 -0.29
N TRP A 421 19.26 19.55 -0.84
CA TRP A 421 19.08 18.50 -1.82
C TRP A 421 19.97 18.59 -3.06
N ASP A 422 20.33 19.80 -3.49
CA ASP A 422 21.20 20.06 -4.63
C ASP A 422 22.69 19.88 -4.30
N SER A 423 23.02 19.57 -3.04
CA SER A 423 24.32 19.02 -2.63
C SER A 423 24.55 17.61 -3.15
N TYR A 424 23.51 16.93 -3.64
CA TYR A 424 23.56 15.58 -4.17
C TYR A 424 23.33 15.59 -5.68
N ASN A 425 23.96 14.67 -6.41
CA ASN A 425 23.65 14.45 -7.83
C ASN A 425 22.38 13.57 -7.98
N THR A 426 21.96 13.33 -9.22
CA THR A 426 20.76 12.50 -9.50
C THR A 426 20.91 11.02 -9.10
N LEU A 427 22.12 10.58 -8.73
CA LEU A 427 22.39 9.24 -8.17
C LEU A 427 22.39 9.24 -6.63
N GLY A 428 22.13 10.38 -5.99
CA GLY A 428 22.16 10.51 -4.53
C GLY A 428 23.57 10.58 -3.94
N ILE A 429 24.60 10.84 -4.77
CA ILE A 429 25.98 10.99 -4.30
C ILE A 429 26.22 12.47 -3.98
N LYS A 430 26.76 12.76 -2.79
CA LYS A 430 27.12 14.12 -2.39
C LYS A 430 28.22 14.64 -3.32
N LYS A 431 28.00 15.79 -3.96
CA LYS A 431 28.91 16.37 -4.96
C LYS A 431 30.30 16.61 -4.39
N SER A 432 30.41 17.02 -3.12
CA SER A 432 31.70 17.21 -2.44
C SER A 432 32.53 15.94 -2.33
N LEU A 433 31.91 14.75 -2.33
CA LEU A 433 32.60 13.46 -2.29
C LEU A 433 33.00 12.97 -3.69
N ALA A 434 32.38 13.51 -4.74
CA ALA A 434 32.65 13.15 -6.14
C ALA A 434 33.79 13.97 -6.75
N GLU A 435 34.27 15.02 -6.09
CA GLU A 435 35.40 15.86 -6.53
C GLU A 435 36.76 15.36 -5.99
N GLU A 436 36.76 14.35 -5.11
CA GLU A 436 37.97 13.74 -4.52
C GLU A 436 38.45 12.47 -5.25
N GLU A 437 37.75 12.01 -6.30
CA GLU A 437 38.15 10.93 -7.23
C GLU A 437 38.48 11.50 -8.61
#